data_AF-A0A1I7DXI9-F1
#
_entry.id   AF-A0A1I7DXI9-F1
#
_cell.length_a   1.000
_cell.length_b   1.000
_cell.length_c   1.000
_cell.angle_alpha   90.00
_cell.angle_beta   90.00
_cell.angle_gamma   90.00
#
_symmetry.space_group_name_H-M   'P 1'
#
loop_
_entity.id
_entity.type
_entity.pdbx_description
1 polymer ?
#
loop_
_entity_poly.entity_id
_entity_poly.type
_entity_poly.pdbx_seq_one_letter_code
_entity_poly.pdbx_strand_id
1 'polypeptide(L)' 'MKSKQWKTLVLAVIVLTVGAFLFLFKENKLEPTLAGIPFVFWSGLLITILVVFATFLGSKFFPFEDPKKQ' A
#
# COMPACT_ATOMS: atom_id res chain seq x y z
N MET A 1 18.13 6.64 -7.08
CA MET A 1 17.14 7.52 -6.39
C MET A 1 17.85 8.73 -5.83
N LYS A 2 17.29 9.95 -5.94
CA LYS A 2 17.87 11.13 -5.27
C LYS A 2 17.87 10.88 -3.75
N SER A 3 18.88 11.35 -3.02
CA SER A 3 19.04 11.03 -1.58
C SER A 3 17.82 11.40 -0.73
N LYS A 4 17.07 12.43 -1.15
CA LYS A 4 15.83 12.86 -0.48
C LYS A 4 14.71 11.82 -0.57
N GLN A 5 14.46 11.23 -1.75
CA GLN A 5 13.44 10.18 -1.94
C GLN A 5 13.80 8.90 -1.17
N TRP A 6 15.09 8.56 -1.12
CA TRP A 6 15.60 7.43 -0.34
C TRP A 6 15.35 7.62 1.17
N LYS A 7 15.71 8.78 1.72
CA LYS A 7 15.47 9.09 3.13
C LYS A 7 13.98 9.06 3.50
N THR A 8 13.11 9.56 2.63
CA THR A 8 11.64 9.48 2.83
C THR A 8 11.16 8.04 2.85
N LEU A 9 11.64 7.19 1.94
CA LEU A 9 11.27 5.78 1.91
C LEU A 9 11.74 5.05 3.16
N VAL A 10 12.99 5.27 3.58
CA VAL A 10 13.55 4.70 4.82
C VAL A 10 12.73 5.13 6.03
N LEU A 11 12.38 6.42 6.15
CA LEU A 11 11.53 6.92 7.22
C LEU A 11 10.16 6.24 7.23
N ALA A 12 9.52 6.08 6.07
CA ALA A 12 8.23 5.40 5.95
C ALA A 12 8.32 3.94 6.41
N VAL A 13 9.38 3.21 6.02
CA VAL A 13 9.60 1.83 6.46
C VAL A 13 9.77 1.75 7.97
N ILE A 14 10.55 2.66 8.57
CA ILE A 14 10.75 2.71 10.02
C ILE A 14 9.41 2.94 10.74
N VAL A 15 8.63 3.93 10.31
CA VAL A 15 7.32 4.26 10.90
C VAL A 15 6.35 3.09 10.80
N LEU A 16 6.28 2.43 9.63
CA LEU A 16 5.42 1.26 9.43
C LEU A 16 5.84 0.09 10.32
N THR A 17 7.14 -0.14 10.47
CA THR A 17 7.67 -1.25 11.29
C THR A 17 7.37 -1.02 12.77
N VAL A 18 7.67 0.18 13.28
CA VAL A 18 7.40 0.54 14.68
C VAL A 18 5.89 0.51 14.96
N GLY A 19 5.07 1.06 14.07
CA GLY A 19 3.62 1.02 14.20
C GLY A 19 3.07 -0.41 14.19
N ALA A 20 3.57 -1.27 13.31
CA ALA A 20 3.16 -2.67 13.28
C ALA A 20 3.55 -3.42 14.55
N PHE A 21 4.78 -3.22 15.05
CA PHE A 21 5.24 -3.82 16.29
C PHE A 21 4.36 -3.42 17.49
N LEU A 22 3.99 -2.15 17.59
CA LEU A 22 3.23 -1.65 18.74
C LEU A 22 1.73 -1.95 18.68
N PHE A 23 1.13 -1.96 17.49
CA PHE A 23 -0.33 -2.00 17.35
C PHE A 23 -0.88 -3.28 16.72
N LEU A 24 -0.10 -3.96 15.86
CA LEU A 24 -0.57 -5.15 15.14
C LEU A 24 -0.13 -6.46 15.79
N PHE A 25 1.12 -6.53 16.26
CA PHE A 25 1.65 -7.72 16.89
C PHE A 25 1.31 -7.71 18.40
N LYS A 26 0.70 -8.79 18.87
CA LYS A 26 0.43 -9.03 20.29
C LYS A 26 1.05 -10.36 20.69
N GLU A 27 1.66 -10.39 21.87
CA GLU A 27 2.22 -11.62 22.43
C GLU A 27 1.13 -12.70 22.49
N ASN A 28 1.50 -13.92 22.13
CA ASN A 28 0.62 -15.11 22.11
C ASN A 28 -0.60 -15.03 21.18
N LYS A 29 -0.64 -14.10 20.22
CA LYS A 29 -1.63 -14.11 19.13
C LYS A 29 -1.00 -14.52 17.80
N LEU A 30 -1.38 -15.71 17.33
CA LEU A 30 -0.97 -16.21 16.01
C LEU A 30 -1.60 -15.41 14.87
N GLU A 31 -2.80 -14.87 15.09
CA GLU A 31 -3.53 -14.08 14.11
C GLU A 31 -3.55 -12.60 14.50
N PRO A 32 -2.75 -11.74 13.82
CA PRO A 32 -2.79 -10.31 14.05
C PRO A 32 -4.14 -9.75 13.59
N THR A 33 -4.77 -8.95 14.43
CA THR A 33 -6.06 -8.32 14.16
C THR A 33 -5.93 -6.81 14.29
N LEU A 34 -6.54 -6.08 13.36
CA LEU A 34 -6.64 -4.63 13.37
C LEU A 34 -8.11 -4.25 13.41
N ALA A 35 -8.51 -3.46 14.41
CA ALA A 35 -9.91 -3.10 14.65
C ALA A 35 -10.87 -4.32 14.73
N GLY A 36 -10.40 -5.45 15.27
CA GLY A 36 -11.20 -6.68 15.42
C GLY A 36 -11.31 -7.53 14.14
N ILE A 37 -10.68 -7.13 13.04
CA ILE A 37 -10.67 -7.86 11.76
C ILE A 37 -9.24 -8.38 11.48
N PRO A 38 -9.06 -9.57 10.89
CA PRO A 38 -7.74 -10.10 10.54
C PRO A 38 -6.93 -9.12 9.70
N PHE A 39 -5.65 -8.93 10.04
CA PHE A 39 -4.77 -7.99 9.33
C PHE A 39 -4.64 -8.32 7.83
N VAL A 40 -4.73 -9.60 7.48
CA VAL A 40 -4.71 -10.09 6.09
C VAL A 40 -5.79 -9.40 5.24
N PHE A 41 -6.99 -9.19 5.80
CA PHE A 41 -8.07 -8.47 5.12
C PHE A 41 -7.67 -7.04 4.79
N TRP A 42 -7.14 -6.30 5.78
CA TRP A 42 -6.70 -4.91 5.60
C TRP A 42 -5.57 -4.79 4.58
N SER A 43 -4.59 -5.70 4.61
CA SER A 43 -3.52 -5.72 3.62
C SER A 43 -4.05 -6.01 2.21
N GLY A 44 -4.99 -6.95 2.08
CA GLY A 44 -5.63 -7.27 0.80
C GLY A 44 -6.38 -6.06 0.24
N LEU A 45 -7.21 -5.42 1.08
CA LEU A 45 -7.96 -4.22 0.71
C LEU A 45 -7.03 -3.08 0.28
N LEU A 46 -5.95 -2.82 1.03
CA LEU A 46 -4.97 -1.79 0.68
C LEU A 46 -4.33 -2.07 -0.67
N ILE A 47 -3.92 -3.32 -0.94
CA ILE A 47 -3.33 -3.72 -2.22
C ILE A 47 -4.33 -3.50 -3.35
N THR A 48 -5.59 -3.91 -3.18
CA THR A 48 -6.63 -3.69 -4.19
C THR A 48 -6.81 -2.20 -4.49
N ILE A 49 -6.89 -1.36 -3.47
CA ILE A 49 -6.99 0.11 -3.63
C ILE A 49 -5.78 0.63 -4.41
N LEU A 50 -4.55 0.26 -4.03
CA LEU A 50 -3.32 0.69 -4.70
C LEU A 50 -3.32 0.28 -6.17
N VAL A 51 -3.75 -0.94 -6.49
CA VAL A 51 -3.84 -1.44 -7.87
C VAL A 51 -4.86 -0.63 -8.66
N VAL A 52 -6.07 -0.42 -8.14
CA VAL A 52 -7.11 0.39 -8.81
C VAL A 52 -6.61 1.81 -9.08
N PHE A 53 -5.96 2.45 -8.11
CA PHE A 53 -5.36 3.78 -8.30
C PHE A 53 -4.23 3.76 -9.30
N ALA A 54 -3.36 2.75 -9.29
CA ALA A 54 -2.28 2.62 -10.27
C ALA A 54 -2.84 2.46 -11.69
N THR A 55 -3.88 1.64 -11.87
CA THR A 55 -4.57 1.48 -13.16
C THR A 55 -5.24 2.78 -13.60
N PHE A 56 -5.90 3.50 -12.68
CA PHE A 56 -6.51 4.80 -12.97
C PHE A 56 -5.46 5.83 -13.38
N LEU A 57 -4.37 5.97 -12.62
CA LEU A 57 -3.26 6.87 -12.96
C LEU A 57 -2.63 6.47 -14.30
N GLY A 58 -2.48 5.18 -14.57
CA GLY A 58 -2.06 4.64 -15.86
C GLY A 58 -2.94 5.15 -17.00
N SER A 59 -4.27 5.01 -16.88
CA SER A 59 -5.22 5.50 -17.89
C SER A 59 -5.18 7.01 -18.09
N LYS A 60 -4.89 7.77 -17.03
CA LYS A 60 -4.85 9.25 -17.07
C LYS A 60 -3.55 9.79 -17.65
N PHE A 61 -2.42 9.18 -17.32
CA PHE A 61 -1.10 9.61 -17.80
C PHE A 61 -0.72 9.01 -19.16
N PHE A 62 -1.25 7.84 -19.48
CA PHE A 62 -1.07 7.16 -20.76
C PHE A 62 -2.44 6.89 -21.40
N PRO A 63 -3.15 7.94 -21.86
CA PRO A 63 -4.39 7.75 -22.59
C PRO A 63 -4.08 6.97 -23.88
N PHE A 64 -4.55 5.73 -23.96
CA PHE A 64 -4.49 4.96 -25.19
C PHE A 64 -5.55 5.51 -26.13
N GLU A 65 -5.15 6.23 -27.17
CA GLU A 65 -6.06 6.62 -28.24
C GLU A 65 -6.35 5.39 -29.09
N ASP A 66 -7.60 4.92 -29.05
CA ASP A 66 -8.04 3.80 -29.88
C ASP A 66 -7.92 4.20 -31.37
N PRO A 67 -7.05 3.56 -32.17
CA PRO A 67 -6.78 3.99 -33.55
C PRO A 67 -7.96 3.78 -34.50
N LYS A 68 -9.08 3.21 -34.04
CA LYS A 68 -10.29 2.96 -34.83
C LYS A 68 -11.33 4.09 -34.80
N LYS A 69 -10.99 5.25 -34.22
CA LYS A 69 -11.86 6.43 -34.21
C LYS A 69 -11.32 7.51 -35.16
N GLN A 70 -11.23 7.19 -36.45
CA GLN A 70 -11.17 8.16 -37.55
C GLN A 70 -12.49 8.12 -38.32
#